data_AF-A0A9X0YN96-F1
#
_entry.id   AF-A0A9X0YN96-F1
#
_cell.length_a   1.000
_cell.length_b   1.000
_cell.length_c   1.000
_cell.angle_alpha   90.00
_cell.angle_beta   90.00
_cell.angle_gamma   90.00
#
_symmetry.space_group_name_H-M   'P 1'
#
loop_
_entity.id
_entity.type
_entity.pdbx_description
1 polymer ?
#
loop_
_entity_poly.entity_id
_entity_poly.type
_entity_poly.pdbx_seq_one_letter_code
_entity_poly.pdbx_strand_id
1 'polypeptide(L)'
;MKTCFIIMPISDNSNYEKGHFHRVYEHIIKPACDIAGFKPVRADDVLSTNHIALDIIKKIIDSDMALCDLSSQNPNVLYELGIRQAFDKPVTLIKDSKTKRIFDIQGFRDLEYDESLRIDSVEEIIDLVAENLKSTYKQQETEINSLVRLLGITPAELKESTKISIETELILNNLNSINNRLENLENKKKNTLQQYVIMDDDKTQKNKHDYGESYSIKEFEDLKKGDKVAHNRFGIGKVVKIEGKSTDLNSFKGTFEFENGSTKKLLLRFAQMYKVL
;
A
#
# COMPACT_ATOMS: atom_id res chain seq x y z
N MET A 1 5.04 4.34 -28.03
CA MET A 1 3.74 5.02 -27.88
C MET A 1 3.89 6.06 -26.78
N LYS A 2 3.41 7.29 -26.99
CA LYS A 2 3.50 8.37 -25.99
C LYS A 2 2.59 8.08 -24.81
N THR A 3 2.94 8.54 -23.62
CA THR A 3 2.13 8.27 -22.41
C THR A 3 1.11 9.38 -22.17
N CYS A 4 -0.12 8.99 -21.81
CA CYS A 4 -1.14 9.91 -21.30
C CYS A 4 -1.45 9.54 -19.85
N PHE A 5 -1.11 10.42 -18.92
CA PHE A 5 -1.43 10.20 -17.51
C PHE A 5 -2.88 10.57 -17.23
N ILE A 6 -3.62 9.68 -16.57
CA ILE A 6 -5.04 9.86 -16.28
C ILE A 6 -5.20 10.36 -14.84
N ILE A 7 -5.63 11.61 -14.72
CA ILE A 7 -5.95 12.30 -13.47
C ILE A 7 -7.46 12.19 -13.28
N MET A 8 -7.93 11.37 -12.35
CA MET A 8 -9.36 11.12 -12.19
C MET A 8 -9.72 10.68 -10.76
N PRO A 9 -11.00 10.77 -10.34
CA PRO A 9 -11.41 10.23 -9.06
C PRO A 9 -11.20 8.71 -8.99
N ILE A 10 -10.41 8.26 -8.02
CA ILE A 10 -10.11 6.82 -7.83
C ILE A 10 -11.17 6.16 -6.96
N SER A 11 -11.62 6.85 -5.92
CA SER A 11 -12.61 6.36 -4.97
C SER A 11 -14.03 6.69 -5.42
N ASP A 12 -14.95 5.77 -5.15
CA ASP A 12 -16.38 6.04 -5.31
C ASP A 12 -16.79 7.27 -4.48
N ASN A 13 -17.64 8.10 -5.06
CA ASN A 13 -18.26 9.25 -4.39
C ASN A 13 -19.73 8.91 -4.13
N SER A 14 -20.28 9.33 -2.98
CA SER A 14 -21.66 9.06 -2.59
C SER A 14 -22.71 9.54 -3.61
N ASN A 15 -22.37 10.51 -4.45
CA ASN A 15 -23.25 11.06 -5.47
C ASN A 15 -23.25 10.27 -6.79
N TYR A 16 -22.47 9.19 -6.86
CA TYR A 16 -22.27 8.36 -8.04
C TYR A 16 -22.53 6.90 -7.71
N GLU A 17 -22.91 6.15 -8.73
CA GLU A 17 -22.96 4.70 -8.60
C GLU A 17 -21.58 4.10 -8.37
N LYS A 18 -21.56 3.01 -7.63
CA LYS A 18 -20.32 2.26 -7.38
C LYS A 18 -19.64 1.86 -8.69
N GLY A 19 -18.35 2.15 -8.81
CA GLY A 19 -17.55 1.85 -10.00
C GLY A 19 -17.84 2.77 -11.19
N HIS A 20 -18.56 3.88 -11.02
CA HIS A 20 -18.83 4.84 -12.10
C HIS A 20 -17.54 5.30 -12.78
N PHE A 21 -16.55 5.78 -12.02
CA PHE A 21 -15.28 6.26 -12.57
C PHE A 21 -14.47 5.15 -13.23
N HIS A 22 -14.55 3.92 -12.74
CA HIS A 22 -13.92 2.80 -13.44
C HIS A 22 -14.55 2.56 -14.82
N ARG A 23 -15.88 2.70 -14.95
CA ARG A 23 -16.57 2.62 -16.25
C ARG A 23 -16.19 3.78 -17.17
N VAL A 24 -16.09 5.01 -16.65
CA VAL A 24 -15.59 6.17 -17.42
C VAL A 24 -14.19 5.89 -17.97
N TYR A 25 -13.30 5.34 -17.16
CA TYR A 25 -11.96 4.98 -17.59
C TYR A 25 -11.96 3.93 -18.71
N GLU A 26 -12.64 2.81 -18.52
CA GLU A 26 -12.64 1.69 -19.47
C GLU A 26 -13.40 1.99 -20.76
N HIS A 27 -14.49 2.77 -20.69
CA HIS A 27 -15.39 2.95 -21.82
C HIS A 27 -15.25 4.30 -22.53
N ILE A 28 -14.66 5.32 -21.91
CA ILE A 28 -14.45 6.62 -22.56
C ILE A 28 -12.95 6.89 -22.71
N ILE A 29 -12.24 6.97 -21.58
CA ILE A 29 -10.88 7.51 -21.55
C ILE A 29 -9.90 6.61 -22.30
N LYS A 30 -9.91 5.31 -22.01
CA LYS A 30 -8.97 4.35 -22.60
C LYS A 30 -9.19 4.18 -24.11
N PRO A 31 -10.43 3.96 -24.61
CA PRO A 31 -10.69 3.97 -26.05
C PRO A 31 -10.27 5.27 -26.74
N ALA A 32 -10.56 6.43 -26.15
CA ALA A 32 -10.17 7.72 -26.71
C ALA A 32 -8.65 7.88 -26.77
N CYS A 33 -7.94 7.45 -25.73
CA CYS A 33 -6.46 7.44 -25.71
C CYS A 33 -5.88 6.54 -26.80
N ASP A 34 -6.45 5.34 -26.97
CA ASP A 34 -5.99 4.37 -27.98
C ASP A 34 -6.20 4.93 -29.41
N ILE A 35 -7.36 5.54 -29.70
CA ILE A 35 -7.64 6.24 -30.98
C ILE A 35 -6.70 7.43 -31.20
N ALA A 36 -6.32 8.09 -30.10
CA ALA A 36 -5.37 9.20 -30.10
C ALA A 36 -3.90 8.77 -30.22
N GLY A 37 -3.59 7.48 -30.12
CA GLY A 37 -2.23 6.95 -30.18
C GLY A 37 -1.42 7.17 -28.90
N PHE A 38 -2.10 7.33 -27.77
CA PHE A 38 -1.50 7.44 -26.45
C PHE A 38 -1.71 6.17 -25.63
N LYS A 39 -0.72 5.84 -24.78
CA LYS A 39 -0.87 4.80 -23.76
C LYS A 39 -1.44 5.42 -22.48
N PRO A 40 -2.69 5.13 -22.09
CA PRO A 40 -3.22 5.64 -20.83
C PRO A 40 -2.49 4.99 -19.65
N VAL A 41 -2.16 5.80 -18.63
CA VAL A 41 -1.51 5.36 -17.39
C VAL A 41 -2.33 5.88 -16.21
N ARG A 42 -2.90 4.98 -15.42
CA ARG A 42 -3.64 5.32 -14.20
C ARG A 42 -2.76 5.15 -12.96
N ALA A 43 -3.04 5.91 -11.90
CA ALA A 43 -2.20 5.95 -10.69
C ALA A 43 -2.18 4.62 -9.92
N ASP A 44 -3.33 3.92 -9.86
CA ASP A 44 -3.55 2.66 -9.15
C ASP A 44 -3.03 1.41 -9.88
N ASP A 45 -2.67 1.51 -11.17
CA ASP A 45 -2.02 0.43 -11.91
C ASP A 45 -0.57 0.17 -11.44
N VAL A 46 -0.03 1.02 -10.58
CA VAL A 46 1.34 0.92 -10.06
C VAL A 46 1.31 0.64 -8.57
N LEU A 47 1.23 -0.66 -8.26
CA LEU A 47 1.45 -1.22 -6.94
C LEU A 47 2.92 -1.07 -6.53
N SER A 48 3.37 0.15 -6.19
CA SER A 48 4.69 0.38 -5.59
C SER A 48 4.55 0.64 -4.08
N THR A 49 5.43 0.02 -3.29
CA THR A 49 5.55 0.17 -1.83
C THR A 49 6.20 1.49 -1.39
N ASN A 50 6.61 2.34 -2.33
CA ASN A 50 7.20 3.65 -2.08
C ASN A 50 6.12 4.71 -1.84
N HIS A 51 6.52 5.92 -1.40
CA HIS A 51 5.62 7.05 -1.17
C HIS A 51 4.76 7.35 -2.41
N ILE A 52 3.54 6.81 -2.43
CA ILE A 52 2.60 6.81 -3.56
C ILE A 52 2.43 8.21 -4.18
N ALA A 53 2.40 9.25 -3.34
CA ALA A 53 2.27 10.64 -3.80
C ALA A 53 3.44 11.13 -4.67
N LEU A 54 4.69 10.76 -4.35
CA LEU A 54 5.85 11.18 -5.14
C LEU A 54 5.86 10.52 -6.53
N ASP A 55 5.52 9.23 -6.59
CA ASP A 55 5.44 8.49 -7.85
C ASP A 55 4.34 9.05 -8.76
N ILE A 56 3.19 9.44 -8.19
CA ILE A 56 2.09 10.08 -8.92
C ILE A 56 2.54 11.43 -9.48
N ILE A 57 3.08 12.32 -8.63
CA ILE A 57 3.56 13.64 -9.06
C ILE A 57 4.61 13.51 -10.16
N LYS A 58 5.55 12.58 -9.99
CA LYS A 58 6.57 12.32 -11.01
C LYS A 58 5.95 11.90 -12.34
N LYS A 59 4.96 11.00 -12.36
CA LYS A 59 4.28 10.61 -13.61
C LYS A 59 3.45 11.74 -14.22
N ILE A 60 2.80 12.57 -13.40
CA ILE A 60 2.07 13.75 -13.87
C ILE A 60 3.02 14.69 -14.61
N ILE A 61 4.23 14.86 -14.09
CA ILE A 61 5.24 15.70 -14.73
C ILE A 61 5.82 14.97 -15.94
N ASP A 62 6.31 13.73 -15.81
CA ASP A 62 7.08 13.03 -16.84
C ASP A 62 6.26 12.59 -18.06
N SER A 63 4.95 12.43 -17.94
CA SER A 63 4.11 11.97 -19.06
C SER A 63 3.99 13.01 -20.18
N ASP A 64 3.95 12.52 -21.43
CA ASP A 64 3.85 13.37 -22.62
C ASP A 64 2.55 14.18 -22.62
N MET A 65 1.44 13.53 -22.26
CA MET A 65 0.09 14.10 -22.22
C MET A 65 -0.58 13.80 -20.87
N ALA A 66 -1.60 14.56 -20.52
CA ALA A 66 -2.49 14.22 -19.41
C ALA A 66 -3.95 14.39 -19.82
N LEU A 67 -4.84 13.57 -19.26
CA LEU A 67 -6.28 13.76 -19.31
C LEU A 67 -6.79 13.87 -17.87
N CYS A 68 -7.58 14.90 -17.61
CA CYS A 68 -8.08 15.22 -16.27
C CYS A 68 -9.61 15.17 -16.26
N ASP A 69 -10.17 14.25 -15.47
CA ASP A 69 -11.61 14.15 -15.20
C ASP A 69 -11.97 14.92 -13.94
N LEU A 70 -12.60 16.08 -14.14
CA LEU A 70 -12.99 17.03 -13.10
C LEU A 70 -14.31 16.68 -12.42
N SER A 71 -14.94 15.57 -12.81
CA SER A 71 -16.20 15.10 -12.24
C SER A 71 -16.10 14.94 -10.72
N SER A 72 -17.23 15.15 -10.04
CA SER A 72 -17.34 15.15 -8.58
C SER A 72 -16.58 16.26 -7.83
N GLN A 73 -15.85 17.14 -8.54
CA GLN A 73 -15.01 18.19 -7.95
C GLN A 73 -13.99 17.63 -6.94
N ASN A 74 -13.35 16.51 -7.29
CA ASN A 74 -12.43 15.83 -6.38
C ASN A 74 -11.19 16.72 -6.07
N PRO A 75 -10.89 17.02 -4.79
CA PRO A 75 -9.75 17.87 -4.43
C PRO A 75 -8.39 17.33 -4.88
N ASN A 76 -8.21 16.01 -4.91
CA ASN A 76 -6.95 15.39 -5.33
C ASN A 76 -6.73 15.60 -6.83
N VAL A 77 -7.79 15.44 -7.64
CA VAL A 77 -7.75 15.72 -9.09
C VAL A 77 -7.37 17.17 -9.35
N LEU A 78 -7.95 18.12 -8.61
CA LEU A 78 -7.63 19.55 -8.75
C LEU A 78 -6.18 19.85 -8.36
N TYR A 79 -5.67 19.22 -7.30
CA TYR A 79 -4.28 19.36 -6.88
C TYR A 79 -3.32 18.84 -7.98
N GLU A 80 -3.59 17.66 -8.53
CA GLU A 80 -2.80 17.04 -9.59
C GLU A 80 -2.82 17.86 -10.90
N LEU A 81 -3.99 18.40 -11.27
CA LEU A 81 -4.12 19.34 -12.38
C LEU A 81 -3.28 20.60 -12.17
N GLY A 82 -3.35 21.19 -10.96
CA GLY A 82 -2.59 22.38 -10.62
C GLY A 82 -1.08 22.16 -10.77
N ILE A 83 -0.57 20.99 -10.36
CA ILE A 83 0.83 20.62 -10.57
C ILE A 83 1.13 20.54 -12.07
N ARG A 84 0.34 19.81 -12.86
CA ARG A 84 0.57 19.68 -14.32
C ARG A 84 0.63 21.04 -15.00
N GLN A 85 -0.28 21.95 -14.66
CA GLN A 85 -0.32 23.32 -15.18
C GLN A 85 0.89 24.14 -14.71
N ALA A 86 1.38 23.94 -13.48
CA ALA A 86 2.57 24.65 -12.98
C ALA A 86 3.83 24.34 -13.82
N PHE A 87 3.92 23.15 -14.39
CA PHE A 87 4.99 22.73 -15.32
C PHE A 87 4.67 23.04 -16.79
N ASP A 88 3.56 23.74 -17.07
CA ASP A 88 3.11 24.13 -18.41
C ASP A 88 3.08 22.98 -19.43
N LYS A 89 2.63 21.81 -18.97
CA LYS A 89 2.54 20.63 -19.82
C LYS A 89 1.11 20.39 -20.33
N PRO A 90 0.93 19.80 -21.54
CA PRO A 90 -0.38 19.68 -22.15
C PRO A 90 -1.31 18.77 -21.33
N VAL A 91 -2.58 19.18 -21.25
CA VAL A 91 -3.64 18.49 -20.52
C VAL A 91 -5.00 18.72 -21.18
N THR A 92 -5.77 17.66 -21.38
CA THR A 92 -7.17 17.71 -21.82
C THR A 92 -8.07 17.60 -20.59
N LEU A 93 -9.10 18.45 -20.51
CA LEU A 93 -10.06 18.44 -19.40
C LEU A 93 -11.38 17.81 -19.85
N ILE A 94 -11.92 16.92 -19.03
CA ILE A 94 -13.27 16.38 -19.18
C ILE A 94 -14.05 16.52 -17.87
N LYS A 95 -15.37 16.48 -17.95
CA LYS A 95 -16.26 16.36 -16.78
C LYS A 95 -17.59 15.73 -17.20
N ASP A 96 -18.33 15.21 -16.24
CA ASP A 96 -19.71 14.81 -16.47
C ASP A 96 -20.68 16.01 -16.54
N SER A 97 -21.90 15.72 -16.99
CA SER A 97 -22.97 16.71 -17.13
C SER A 97 -23.53 17.17 -15.78
N LYS A 98 -23.39 16.33 -14.75
CA LYS A 98 -23.87 16.60 -13.39
C LYS A 98 -22.95 17.54 -12.61
N THR A 99 -21.66 17.58 -12.93
CA THR A 99 -20.67 18.38 -12.22
C THR A 99 -20.73 19.84 -12.67
N LYS A 100 -20.99 20.71 -11.69
CA LYS A 100 -20.93 22.16 -11.89
C LYS A 100 -19.51 22.58 -12.23
N ARG A 101 -19.39 23.54 -13.15
CA ARG A 101 -18.10 24.17 -13.45
C ARG A 101 -17.47 24.75 -12.20
N ILE A 102 -16.16 24.56 -12.10
CA ILE A 102 -15.33 25.05 -11.01
C ILE A 102 -14.81 26.42 -11.41
N PHE A 103 -15.07 27.43 -10.57
CA PHE A 103 -14.84 28.84 -10.90
C PHE A 103 -13.39 29.13 -11.31
N ASP A 104 -12.42 28.61 -10.57
CA ASP A 104 -10.99 28.89 -10.79
C ASP A 104 -10.43 28.35 -12.12
N ILE A 105 -11.10 27.36 -12.72
CA ILE A 105 -10.69 26.74 -14.00
C ILE A 105 -11.69 27.01 -15.13
N GLN A 106 -12.69 27.88 -14.91
CA GLN A 106 -13.74 28.18 -15.89
C GLN A 106 -13.19 28.79 -17.19
N GLY A 107 -12.01 29.41 -17.14
CA GLY A 107 -11.30 29.93 -18.31
C GLY A 107 -10.76 28.86 -19.25
N PHE A 108 -10.66 27.60 -18.81
CA PHE A 108 -10.22 26.48 -19.64
C PHE A 108 -11.41 25.75 -20.27
N ARG A 109 -11.21 25.25 -21.48
CA ARG A 109 -12.19 24.43 -22.18
C ARG A 109 -12.10 22.98 -21.69
N ASP A 110 -13.24 22.42 -21.34
CA ASP A 110 -13.47 21.04 -20.96
C ASP A 110 -14.52 20.41 -21.87
N LEU A 111 -14.42 19.11 -22.06
CA LEU A 111 -15.43 18.32 -22.74
C LEU A 111 -16.40 17.72 -21.71
N GLU A 112 -17.67 17.68 -22.07
CA GLU A 112 -18.73 17.21 -21.19
C GLU A 112 -19.24 15.83 -21.66
N TYR A 113 -19.38 14.90 -20.73
CA TYR A 113 -19.93 13.57 -20.99
C TYR A 113 -21.19 13.29 -20.17
N ASP A 114 -22.05 12.39 -20.63
CA ASP A 114 -23.27 11.97 -19.91
C ASP A 114 -22.90 11.01 -18.77
N GLU A 115 -23.26 11.34 -17.54
CA GLU A 115 -22.95 10.52 -16.37
C GLU A 115 -23.62 9.13 -16.39
N SER A 116 -24.69 8.98 -17.19
CA SER A 116 -25.39 7.71 -17.35
C SER A 116 -24.63 6.71 -18.23
N LEU A 117 -23.61 7.16 -18.96
CA LEU A 117 -22.76 6.34 -19.83
C LEU A 117 -23.57 5.51 -20.85
N ARG A 118 -24.64 6.11 -21.40
CA ARG A 118 -25.42 5.48 -22.46
C ARG A 118 -24.57 5.30 -23.72
N ILE A 119 -24.70 4.14 -24.36
CA ILE A 119 -23.83 3.73 -25.49
C ILE A 119 -23.80 4.79 -26.60
N ASP A 120 -24.95 5.34 -26.97
CA ASP A 120 -25.06 6.39 -27.98
C ASP A 120 -24.26 7.65 -27.61
N SER A 121 -24.33 8.09 -26.36
CA SER A 121 -23.55 9.25 -25.88
C SER A 121 -22.05 8.95 -25.71
N VAL A 122 -21.71 7.69 -25.40
CA VAL A 122 -20.33 7.26 -25.15
C VAL A 122 -19.53 7.21 -26.46
N GLU A 123 -20.12 6.73 -27.55
CA GLU A 123 -19.45 6.70 -28.85
C GLU A 123 -19.07 8.11 -29.34
N GLU A 124 -20.00 9.06 -29.25
CA GLU A 124 -19.76 10.45 -29.66
C GLU A 124 -18.65 11.13 -28.85
N ILE A 125 -18.63 10.92 -27.53
CA ILE A 125 -17.64 11.57 -26.67
C ILE A 125 -16.25 10.94 -26.79
N ILE A 126 -16.14 9.64 -27.10
CA ILE A 126 -14.84 9.00 -27.33
C ILE A 126 -14.10 9.69 -28.48
N ASP A 127 -14.78 9.92 -29.60
CA ASP A 127 -14.20 10.56 -30.77
C ASP A 127 -13.79 12.02 -30.46
N LEU A 128 -14.67 12.75 -29.77
CA LEU A 128 -14.39 14.13 -29.38
C LEU A 128 -13.19 14.25 -28.42
N VAL A 129 -13.10 13.36 -27.44
CA VAL A 129 -11.95 13.30 -26.52
C VAL A 129 -10.68 12.91 -27.28
N ALA A 130 -10.75 11.95 -28.21
CA ALA A 130 -9.59 11.54 -29.00
C ALA A 130 -9.07 12.66 -29.91
N GLU A 131 -9.97 13.42 -30.54
CA GLU A 131 -9.61 14.59 -31.33
C GLU A 131 -8.99 15.68 -30.47
N ASN A 132 -9.57 15.96 -29.30
CA ASN A 132 -9.04 16.96 -28.37
C ASN A 132 -7.65 16.59 -27.85
N LEU A 133 -7.43 15.32 -27.49
CA LEU A 133 -6.10 14.81 -27.11
C LEU A 133 -5.07 15.07 -28.21
N LYS A 134 -5.41 14.76 -29.47
CA LYS A 134 -4.54 15.01 -30.63
C LYS A 134 -4.27 16.51 -30.82
N SER A 135 -5.30 17.35 -30.76
CA SER A 135 -5.17 18.78 -30.98
C SER A 135 -4.34 19.45 -29.89
N THR A 136 -4.63 19.16 -28.63
CA THR A 136 -3.93 19.73 -27.47
C THR A 136 -2.46 19.32 -27.47
N TYR A 137 -2.16 18.07 -27.80
CA TYR A 137 -0.79 17.61 -27.91
C TYR A 137 -0.04 18.26 -29.08
N LYS A 138 -0.67 18.39 -30.26
CA LYS A 138 -0.07 19.03 -31.43
C LYS A 138 0.17 20.52 -31.21
N GLN A 139 -0.69 21.19 -30.46
CA GLN A 139 -0.66 22.61 -30.18
C GLN A 139 -0.03 22.96 -28.84
N GLN A 140 0.70 22.03 -28.20
CA GLN A 140 1.31 22.23 -26.88
C GLN A 140 2.24 23.47 -26.82
N GLU A 141 2.85 23.86 -27.94
CA GLU A 141 3.72 25.04 -28.02
C GLU A 141 2.95 26.34 -28.32
N THR A 142 1.70 26.29 -28.78
CA THR A 142 0.95 27.45 -29.26
C THR A 142 -0.29 27.76 -28.43
N GLU A 143 -1.01 26.72 -27.98
CA GLU A 143 -2.17 26.88 -27.11
C GLU A 143 -1.77 26.99 -25.65
N ILE A 144 -2.49 27.84 -24.93
CA ILE A 144 -2.23 28.12 -23.53
C ILE A 144 -3.10 27.19 -22.68
N ASN A 145 -2.48 26.15 -22.13
CA ASN A 145 -3.15 25.16 -21.28
C ASN A 145 -2.89 25.39 -19.77
N SER A 146 -2.10 26.42 -19.43
CA SER A 146 -1.77 26.77 -18.05
C SER A 146 -1.97 28.26 -17.76
N LEU A 147 -2.41 28.55 -16.53
CA LEU A 147 -2.46 29.93 -16.02
C LEU A 147 -1.05 30.53 -15.92
N VAL A 148 -0.04 29.71 -15.67
CA VAL A 148 1.38 30.14 -15.54
C VAL A 148 1.83 30.84 -16.80
N ARG A 149 1.54 30.25 -17.95
CA ARG A 149 1.86 30.83 -19.26
C ARG A 149 1.01 32.05 -19.58
N LEU A 150 -0.28 32.09 -19.19
CA LEU A 150 -1.10 33.30 -19.31
C LEU A 150 -0.54 34.48 -18.52
N LEU A 151 0.01 34.22 -17.34
CA LEU A 151 0.61 35.23 -16.47
C LEU A 151 2.02 35.65 -16.93
N GLY A 152 2.59 34.99 -17.94
CA GLY A 152 3.97 35.22 -18.40
C GLY A 152 5.02 34.81 -17.37
N ILE A 153 4.67 33.92 -16.45
CA ILE A 153 5.59 33.38 -15.44
C ILE A 153 6.35 32.21 -16.06
N THR A 154 7.62 32.05 -15.69
CA THR A 154 8.40 30.87 -16.10
C THR A 154 7.83 29.60 -15.46
N PRO A 155 7.53 28.55 -16.25
CA PRO A 155 7.08 27.27 -15.73
C PRO A 155 8.03 26.68 -14.70
N ALA A 156 7.50 25.86 -13.80
CA ALA A 156 8.31 25.12 -12.86
C ALA A 156 9.27 24.17 -13.63
N GLU A 157 10.52 24.12 -13.18
CA GLU A 157 11.53 23.23 -13.74
C GLU A 157 11.92 22.17 -12.72
N LEU A 158 12.06 20.93 -13.17
CA LEU A 158 12.70 19.89 -12.40
C LEU A 158 14.20 20.20 -12.35
N LYS A 159 14.65 20.80 -11.24
CA LYS A 159 16.08 20.74 -10.91
C LYS A 159 16.42 19.27 -10.71
N GLU A 160 17.57 18.82 -11.24
CA GLU A 160 18.11 17.50 -10.87
C GLU A 160 17.90 17.35 -9.38
N SER A 161 17.16 16.30 -8.99
CA SER A 161 16.72 16.08 -7.61
C SER A 161 17.88 16.51 -6.73
N THR A 162 17.63 17.37 -5.74
CA THR A 162 18.56 17.53 -4.63
C THR A 162 18.99 16.12 -4.30
N LYS A 163 20.18 15.69 -4.75
CA LYS A 163 20.72 14.40 -4.40
C LYS A 163 20.56 14.46 -2.90
N ILE A 164 19.80 13.51 -2.33
CA ILE A 164 19.66 13.33 -0.89
C ILE A 164 20.99 13.83 -0.33
N SER A 165 21.00 14.96 0.39
CA SER A 165 22.25 15.74 0.54
C SER A 165 23.35 14.76 0.92
N ILE A 166 24.58 14.93 0.44
CA ILE A 166 25.64 13.94 0.74
C ILE A 166 25.64 13.64 2.25
N GLU A 167 25.30 14.63 3.09
CA GLU A 167 25.02 14.44 4.52
C GLU A 167 23.84 13.51 4.82
N THR A 168 22.67 13.70 4.21
CA THR A 168 21.49 12.83 4.37
C THR A 168 21.75 11.39 3.88
N GLU A 169 22.49 11.20 2.78
CA GLU A 169 22.86 9.87 2.28
C GLU A 169 23.88 9.20 3.21
N LEU A 170 24.87 9.97 3.70
CA LEU A 170 25.76 9.56 4.78
C LEU A 170 25.00 9.20 6.05
N ILE A 171 24.00 10.00 6.44
CA ILE A 171 23.17 9.75 7.62
C ILE A 171 22.41 8.44 7.43
N LEU A 172 21.77 8.22 6.29
CA LEU A 172 21.04 6.97 6.01
C LEU A 172 21.98 5.76 5.97
N ASN A 173 23.14 5.88 5.34
CA ASN A 173 24.16 4.83 5.32
C ASN A 173 24.72 4.55 6.72
N ASN A 174 24.92 5.59 7.53
CA ASN A 174 25.33 5.45 8.92
C ASN A 174 24.23 4.82 9.77
N LEU A 175 22.96 5.21 9.59
CA LEU A 175 21.83 4.61 10.28
C LEU A 175 21.69 3.13 9.94
N ASN A 176 21.83 2.77 8.66
CA ASN A 176 21.83 1.38 8.23
C ASN A 176 23.04 0.61 8.78
N SER A 177 24.23 1.22 8.80
CA SER A 177 25.43 0.63 9.41
C SER A 177 25.26 0.43 10.92
N ILE A 178 24.64 1.40 11.62
CA ILE A 178 24.30 1.31 13.04
C ILE A 178 23.28 0.20 13.26
N ASN A 179 22.22 0.11 12.45
CA ASN A 179 21.23 -0.95 12.53
C ASN A 179 21.88 -2.32 12.35
N ASN A 180 22.70 -2.49 11.32
CA ASN A 180 23.43 -3.75 11.08
C ASN A 180 24.40 -4.06 12.22
N ARG A 181 25.06 -3.06 12.82
CA ARG A 181 25.90 -3.26 14.01
C ARG A 181 25.07 -3.63 15.24
N LEU A 182 23.91 -3.03 15.43
CA LEU A 182 22.97 -3.35 16.50
C LEU A 182 22.44 -4.77 16.35
N GLU A 183 21.98 -5.16 15.16
CA GLU A 183 21.59 -6.55 14.88
C GLU A 183 22.73 -7.53 15.14
N ASN A 184 23.95 -7.19 14.71
CA ASN A 184 25.13 -8.02 14.99
C ASN A 184 25.50 -8.06 16.47
N LEU A 185 25.27 -6.99 17.23
CA LEU A 185 25.47 -6.95 18.69
C LEU A 185 24.37 -7.70 19.42
N GLU A 186 23.12 -7.65 18.96
CA GLU A 186 22.02 -8.46 19.49
C GLU A 186 22.26 -9.94 19.21
N ASN A 187 22.74 -10.28 18.01
CA ASN A 187 23.12 -11.63 17.64
C ASN A 187 24.38 -12.10 18.36
N LYS A 188 25.40 -11.24 18.53
CA LYS A 188 26.55 -11.53 19.39
C LYS A 188 26.15 -11.65 20.84
N LYS A 189 25.23 -10.83 21.36
CA LYS A 189 24.71 -10.97 22.72
C LYS A 189 23.94 -12.28 22.87
N LYS A 190 23.16 -12.71 21.88
CA LYS A 190 22.57 -14.07 21.83
C LYS A 190 23.64 -15.16 21.84
N ASN A 191 24.69 -15.03 21.04
CA ASN A 191 25.77 -16.01 20.96
C ASN A 191 26.69 -15.98 22.19
N THR A 192 26.94 -14.82 22.79
CA THR A 192 27.71 -14.63 24.02
C THR A 192 26.90 -15.03 25.25
N LEU A 193 25.58 -14.85 25.25
CA LEU A 193 24.68 -15.49 26.22
C LEU A 193 24.71 -17.02 26.05
N GLN A 194 24.75 -17.54 24.83
CA GLN A 194 24.98 -18.98 24.59
C GLN A 194 26.39 -19.43 24.99
N GLN A 195 27.41 -18.58 24.88
CA GLN A 195 28.81 -18.91 25.17
C GLN A 195 29.16 -18.75 26.65
N TYR A 196 28.53 -17.82 27.38
CA TYR A 196 28.55 -17.76 28.85
C TYR A 196 27.78 -18.95 29.46
N VAL A 197 26.73 -19.45 28.79
CA VAL A 197 26.11 -20.75 29.15
C VAL A 197 27.08 -21.94 28.95
N ILE A 198 28.10 -21.81 28.10
CA ILE A 198 29.08 -22.88 27.82
C ILE A 198 30.34 -22.77 28.69
N MET A 199 30.66 -21.60 29.27
CA MET A 199 31.95 -21.36 29.94
C MET A 199 31.91 -21.14 31.47
N ASP A 200 30.73 -21.10 32.10
CA ASP A 200 30.57 -21.02 33.57
C ASP A 200 29.75 -22.20 34.14
N ASP A 201 30.12 -23.43 33.78
CA ASP A 201 29.65 -24.62 34.52
C ASP A 201 30.75 -25.67 34.64
N ASP A 202 31.85 -25.28 35.29
CA ASP A 202 32.48 -26.15 36.29
C ASP A 202 32.48 -25.44 37.65
N LYS A 203 31.29 -25.50 38.26
CA LYS A 203 30.85 -25.01 39.59
C LYS A 203 30.31 -23.57 39.64
N THR A 204 29.07 -23.35 39.18
CA THR A 204 27.89 -23.23 40.06
C THR A 204 26.61 -22.80 39.32
N GLN A 205 25.59 -23.68 39.37
CA GLN A 205 24.14 -23.43 39.41
C GLN A 205 23.32 -23.51 38.10
N LYS A 206 22.91 -24.75 37.77
CA LYS A 206 21.50 -25.19 37.54
C LYS A 206 20.53 -24.13 37.00
N ASN A 207 20.16 -24.27 35.72
CA ASN A 207 18.76 -24.50 35.30
C ASN A 207 18.69 -24.81 33.79
N LYS A 208 19.07 -26.04 33.42
CA LYS A 208 18.39 -26.77 32.34
C LYS A 208 16.89 -26.71 32.64
N HIS A 209 16.05 -26.27 31.70
CA HIS A 209 14.65 -26.64 31.81
C HIS A 209 14.58 -28.17 31.69
N ASP A 210 14.28 -28.80 32.82
CA ASP A 210 14.30 -30.25 33.09
C ASP A 210 13.10 -30.97 32.43
N TYR A 211 12.71 -30.50 31.24
CA TYR A 211 11.55 -30.98 30.49
C TYR A 211 12.02 -31.61 29.19
N GLY A 212 11.40 -32.73 28.83
CA GLY A 212 11.67 -33.50 27.64
C GLY A 212 11.13 -32.84 26.37
N GLU A 213 10.94 -33.64 25.34
CA GLU A 213 10.53 -33.16 24.02
C GLU A 213 9.21 -32.37 24.04
N SER A 214 9.09 -31.39 23.14
CA SER A 214 7.85 -30.63 22.95
C SER A 214 6.73 -31.51 22.42
N TYR A 215 5.51 -31.32 22.92
CA TYR A 215 4.34 -32.02 22.39
C TYR A 215 3.98 -31.53 20.99
N SER A 216 3.81 -32.47 20.05
CA SER A 216 3.18 -32.21 18.76
C SER A 216 1.66 -32.12 18.91
N ILE A 217 1.01 -31.44 17.95
CA ILE A 217 -0.44 -31.21 17.96
C ILE A 217 -1.26 -32.51 18.07
N LYS A 218 -0.78 -33.61 17.47
CA LYS A 218 -1.45 -34.93 17.53
C LYS A 218 -1.27 -35.60 18.89
N GLU A 219 -0.09 -35.48 19.51
CA GLU A 219 0.19 -36.09 20.82
C GLU A 219 -0.62 -35.46 21.96
N PHE A 220 -1.13 -34.24 21.79
CA PHE A 220 -2.05 -33.65 22.77
C PHE A 220 -3.40 -34.39 22.86
N GLU A 221 -3.79 -35.17 21.83
CA GLU A 221 -5.03 -35.98 21.90
C GLU A 221 -4.86 -37.18 22.84
N ASP A 222 -3.63 -37.65 23.03
CA ASP A 222 -3.31 -38.79 23.88
C ASP A 222 -3.21 -38.40 25.37
N LEU A 223 -3.19 -37.10 25.67
CA LEU A 223 -3.13 -36.59 27.04
C LEU A 223 -4.45 -36.76 27.78
N LYS A 224 -4.35 -37.35 28.97
CA LYS A 224 -5.49 -37.60 29.87
C LYS A 224 -5.43 -36.67 31.06
N LYS A 225 -6.59 -36.50 31.70
CA LYS A 225 -6.70 -35.71 32.94
C LYS A 225 -5.75 -36.28 34.00
N GLY A 226 -4.87 -35.44 34.52
CA GLY A 226 -3.86 -35.77 35.53
C GLY A 226 -2.44 -35.82 35.00
N ASP A 227 -2.25 -35.93 33.67
CA ASP A 227 -0.92 -36.01 33.06
C ASP A 227 -0.12 -34.74 33.30
N LYS A 228 1.19 -34.90 33.49
CA LYS A 228 2.10 -33.78 33.74
C LYS A 228 2.62 -33.22 32.43
N VAL A 229 2.51 -31.91 32.30
CA VAL A 229 3.05 -31.14 31.18
C VAL A 229 3.84 -29.96 31.73
N ALA A 230 4.84 -29.50 31.00
CA ALA A 230 5.58 -28.32 31.37
C ALA A 230 5.39 -27.20 30.37
N HIS A 231 5.29 -25.97 30.87
CA HIS A 231 5.23 -24.77 30.04
C HIS A 231 6.34 -23.81 30.47
N ASN A 232 7.08 -23.27 29.50
CA ASN A 232 8.22 -22.38 29.79
C ASN A 232 7.83 -21.18 30.67
N ARG A 233 6.62 -20.66 30.50
CA ARG A 233 6.12 -19.52 31.28
C ARG A 233 5.44 -19.88 32.60
N PHE A 234 4.81 -21.05 32.68
CA PHE A 234 3.91 -21.38 33.79
C PHE A 234 4.40 -22.53 34.68
N GLY A 235 5.51 -23.19 34.28
CA GLY A 235 6.10 -24.31 35.01
C GLY A 235 5.40 -25.63 34.71
N ILE A 236 5.58 -26.60 35.60
CA ILE A 236 4.89 -27.89 35.54
C ILE A 236 3.42 -27.68 35.91
N GLY A 237 2.54 -28.27 35.12
CA GLY A 237 1.12 -28.33 35.37
C GLY A 237 0.55 -29.70 35.06
N LYS A 238 -0.65 -29.92 35.57
CA LYS A 238 -1.44 -31.12 35.31
C LYS A 238 -2.56 -30.80 34.35
N VAL A 239 -2.82 -31.72 33.42
CA VAL A 239 -3.96 -31.61 32.52
C VAL A 239 -5.25 -31.77 33.33
N VAL A 240 -6.12 -30.76 33.30
CA VAL A 240 -7.44 -30.81 33.95
C VAL A 240 -8.49 -31.31 32.96
N LYS A 241 -8.44 -30.83 31.72
CA LYS A 241 -9.38 -31.21 30.66
C LYS A 241 -8.81 -30.89 29.28
N ILE A 242 -8.96 -31.78 28.31
CA ILE A 242 -8.74 -31.51 26.89
C ILE A 242 -10.10 -31.54 26.18
N GLU A 243 -10.38 -30.54 25.34
CA GLU A 243 -11.62 -30.36 24.61
C GLU A 243 -11.33 -30.15 23.13
N GLY A 244 -12.07 -30.84 22.25
CA GLY A 244 -11.89 -30.78 20.79
C GLY A 244 -11.01 -31.91 20.25
N LYS A 245 -10.63 -31.82 18.98
CA LYS A 245 -9.78 -32.80 18.27
C LYS A 245 -8.71 -32.09 17.46
N SER A 246 -7.59 -32.76 17.20
CA SER A 246 -6.45 -32.27 16.41
C SER A 246 -6.83 -31.88 14.98
N THR A 247 -7.96 -32.39 14.47
CA THR A 247 -8.51 -32.04 13.14
C THR A 247 -9.19 -30.67 13.10
N ASP A 248 -9.64 -30.12 14.23
CA ASP A 248 -10.23 -28.78 14.33
C ASP A 248 -9.44 -27.91 15.32
N LEU A 249 -8.36 -27.33 14.81
CA LEU A 249 -7.38 -26.54 15.57
C LEU A 249 -7.95 -25.26 16.20
N ASN A 250 -9.11 -24.78 15.76
CA ASN A 250 -9.76 -23.60 16.33
C ASN A 250 -10.57 -23.92 17.59
N SER A 251 -11.06 -25.16 17.71
CA SER A 251 -11.80 -25.63 18.88
C SER A 251 -10.95 -26.45 19.85
N PHE A 252 -9.76 -26.92 19.44
CA PHE A 252 -8.87 -27.75 20.26
C PHE A 252 -8.16 -26.98 21.39
N LYS A 253 -8.65 -27.17 22.62
CA LYS A 253 -8.25 -26.42 23.81
C LYS A 253 -7.93 -27.36 24.97
N GLY A 254 -6.91 -27.01 25.75
CA GLY A 254 -6.56 -27.70 26.98
C GLY A 254 -6.64 -26.76 28.18
N THR A 255 -7.17 -27.26 29.27
CA THR A 255 -7.16 -26.60 30.58
C THR A 255 -6.12 -27.30 31.45
N PHE A 256 -5.19 -26.53 31.98
CA PHE A 256 -4.06 -27.00 32.77
C PHE A 256 -4.00 -26.25 34.10
N GLU A 257 -3.74 -26.99 35.17
CA GLU A 257 -3.53 -26.44 36.51
C GLU A 257 -2.05 -26.53 36.84
N PHE A 258 -1.40 -25.37 37.00
CA PHE A 258 0.03 -25.27 37.24
C PHE A 258 0.34 -25.27 38.74
N GLU A 259 1.54 -25.73 39.11
CA GLU A 259 1.97 -25.84 40.51
C GLU A 259 2.01 -24.49 41.25
N ASN A 260 2.03 -23.37 40.51
CA ASN A 260 1.84 -22.03 41.06
C ASN A 260 0.38 -21.71 41.46
N GLY A 261 -0.52 -22.70 41.42
CA GLY A 261 -1.94 -22.57 41.76
C GLY A 261 -2.81 -21.94 40.67
N SER A 262 -2.24 -21.61 39.52
CA SER A 262 -3.00 -20.98 38.43
C SER A 262 -3.58 -22.03 37.47
N THR A 263 -4.87 -21.88 37.15
CA THR A 263 -5.50 -22.66 36.07
C THR A 263 -5.54 -21.84 34.78
N LYS A 264 -5.03 -22.39 33.68
CA LYS A 264 -5.04 -21.73 32.36
C LYS A 264 -5.74 -22.60 31.33
N LYS A 265 -6.63 -21.98 30.55
CA LYS A 265 -7.25 -22.58 29.36
C LYS A 265 -6.54 -22.03 28.12
N LEU A 266 -5.95 -22.92 27.33
CA LEU A 266 -5.08 -22.57 26.20
C LEU A 266 -5.52 -23.28 24.93
N LEU A 267 -5.38 -22.61 23.79
CA LEU A 267 -5.50 -23.23 22.47
C LEU A 267 -4.25 -24.04 22.17
N LEU A 268 -4.41 -25.34 21.92
CA LEU A 268 -3.28 -26.28 21.91
C LEU A 268 -2.32 -26.08 20.74
N ARG A 269 -2.79 -25.52 19.61
CA ARG A 269 -1.93 -25.14 18.48
C ARG A 269 -0.89 -24.05 18.81
N PHE A 270 -1.10 -23.28 19.87
CA PHE A 270 -0.20 -22.23 20.33
C PHE A 270 0.41 -22.54 21.71
N ALA A 271 0.00 -23.64 22.33
CA ALA A 271 0.49 -24.04 23.63
C ALA A 271 1.85 -24.73 23.45
N GLN A 272 2.94 -23.98 23.60
CA GLN A 272 4.30 -24.53 23.62
C GLN A 272 4.52 -25.31 24.92
N MET A 273 4.00 -26.55 24.97
CA MET A 273 4.11 -27.47 26.10
C MET A 273 5.15 -28.55 25.85
N TYR A 274 5.76 -29.04 26.92
CA TYR A 274 6.84 -30.02 26.92
C TYR A 274 6.48 -31.22 27.79
N LYS A 275 6.97 -32.41 27.40
CA LYS A 275 6.88 -33.63 28.21
C LYS A 275 7.70 -33.42 29.49
N VAL A 276 7.20 -33.85 30.64
CA VAL A 276 8.01 -33.85 31.87
C VAL A 276 8.80 -35.15 31.87
N LEU A 277 10.13 -35.08 32.04
CA LEU A 277 11.00 -36.26 32.12
C LEU A 277 10.77 -37.04 33.43
#